data_AF-A0ABC9VNV1-F1
#
_entry.id   AF-A0ABC9VNV1-F1
#
_cell.length_a   1.000
_cell.length_b   1.000
_cell.length_c   1.000
_cell.angle_alpha   90.00
_cell.angle_beta   90.00
_cell.angle_gamma   90.00
#
_symmetry.space_group_name_H-M   'P 1'
#
loop_
_entity.id
_entity.type
_entity.pdbx_description
1 polymer ?
#
loop_
_entity_poly.entity_id
_entity_poly.type
_entity_poly.pdbx_seq_one_letter_code
_entity_poly.pdbx_strand_id
1 'polypeptide(L)'
;MKNTTNLYNGEHWSSEWITLIHSKHLDEAFKYSTDSWLENKLSWFLTNGSTGILYLINYVWGDEGLDLFFEFIRWYIMNDSEPGHFHPSKAIKTGINEHRGEIKSTDLKKLTEMLEDFSEVFAVNDHDEGAPRWKPKEKD
;
A
#
# COMPACT_ATOMS: atom_id res chain seq x y z
N MET A 1 6.50 -19.87 -21.71
CA MET A 1 6.58 -20.24 -20.28
C MET A 1 7.57 -19.29 -19.63
N LYS A 2 7.09 -18.31 -18.84
CA LYS A 2 7.96 -17.39 -18.10
C LYS A 2 8.33 -18.06 -16.77
N ASN A 3 9.54 -18.63 -16.68
CA ASN A 3 10.18 -18.91 -15.39
C ASN A 3 10.99 -17.68 -15.00
N THR A 4 10.32 -16.68 -14.43
CA THR A 4 11.01 -15.66 -13.63
C THR A 4 11.22 -16.27 -12.26
N THR A 5 12.36 -16.94 -12.13
CA THR A 5 12.77 -17.62 -10.91
C THR A 5 13.14 -16.55 -9.88
N ASN A 6 12.18 -16.19 -9.04
CA ASN A 6 12.36 -15.25 -7.95
C ASN A 6 13.24 -15.89 -6.87
N LEU A 7 14.56 -15.76 -7.03
CA LEU A 7 15.56 -16.26 -6.08
C LEU A 7 16.20 -15.11 -5.31
N TYR A 8 16.16 -15.18 -3.98
CA TYR A 8 16.91 -14.29 -3.08
C TYR A 8 17.62 -15.12 -2.03
N ASN A 9 18.95 -14.97 -1.89
CA ASN A 9 19.82 -15.82 -1.06
C ASN A 9 19.71 -17.34 -1.31
N GLY A 10 19.42 -17.73 -2.56
CA GLY A 10 19.30 -19.14 -2.94
C GLY A 10 17.96 -19.79 -2.57
N GLU A 11 17.02 -19.02 -2.01
CA GLU A 11 15.66 -19.47 -1.72
C GLU A 11 14.65 -18.87 -2.71
N HIS A 12 13.59 -19.62 -3.01
CA HIS A 12 12.52 -19.17 -3.87
C HIS A 12 11.51 -18.34 -3.07
N TRP A 13 11.32 -17.10 -3.48
CA TRP A 13 10.34 -16.18 -2.91
C TRP A 13 9.25 -15.89 -3.93
N SER A 14 8.06 -15.51 -3.48
CA SER A 14 7.07 -14.97 -4.41
C SER A 14 7.54 -13.59 -4.91
N SER A 15 7.01 -13.13 -6.05
CA SER A 15 7.40 -11.84 -6.64
C SER A 15 7.19 -10.70 -5.64
N GLU A 16 6.10 -10.80 -4.89
CA GLU A 16 5.65 -9.91 -3.83
C GLU A 16 6.68 -9.81 -2.69
N TRP A 17 7.27 -10.94 -2.30
CA TRP A 17 8.32 -10.97 -1.28
C TRP A 17 9.66 -10.44 -1.81
N ILE A 18 10.00 -10.69 -3.08
CA ILE A 18 11.21 -10.11 -3.69
C ILE A 18 11.09 -8.59 -3.80
N THR A 19 9.93 -8.06 -4.20
CA THR A 19 9.67 -6.62 -4.21
C THR A 19 9.85 -6.02 -2.82
N LEU A 20 9.40 -6.71 -1.77
CA LEU A 20 9.57 -6.27 -0.38
C LEU A 20 11.02 -6.37 0.14
N ILE A 21 11.81 -7.30 -0.39
CA ILE A 21 13.23 -7.44 -0.08
C ILE A 21 14.05 -6.38 -0.83
N HIS A 22 13.74 -6.11 -2.10
CA HIS A 22 14.40 -5.07 -2.88
C HIS A 22 14.04 -3.66 -2.38
N SER A 23 12.81 -3.45 -1.91
CA SER A 23 12.45 -2.18 -1.27
C SER A 23 13.26 -1.92 0.00
N LYS A 24 13.64 -2.97 0.75
CA LYS A 24 14.55 -2.85 1.90
C LYS A 24 15.98 -2.46 1.54
N HIS A 25 16.46 -2.70 0.32
CA HIS A 25 17.80 -2.28 -0.12
C HIS A 25 17.84 -0.82 -0.58
N LEU A 26 16.68 -0.20 -0.83
CA LEU A 26 16.56 1.23 -1.08
C LEU A 26 16.63 2.07 0.22
N ASP A 27 16.56 1.43 1.40
CA ASP A 27 16.69 2.07 2.73
C ASP A 27 18.02 2.82 2.94
N GLU A 28 19.10 2.48 2.22
CA GLU A 28 20.37 3.19 2.35
C GLU A 28 20.33 4.59 1.70
N ALA A 29 19.49 4.79 0.67
CA ALA A 29 19.27 6.11 0.05
C ALA A 29 18.13 6.90 0.73
N PHE A 30 17.18 6.22 1.37
CA PHE A 30 15.99 6.80 2.01
C PHE A 30 16.16 7.09 3.52
N LYS A 31 17.36 7.49 3.94
CA LYS A 31 17.65 7.79 5.35
C LYS A 31 17.18 9.19 5.75
N TYR A 32 15.87 9.37 5.89
CA TYR A 32 15.28 10.39 6.77
C TYR A 32 14.15 9.79 7.63
N SER A 33 14.55 9.39 8.84
CA SER A 33 13.81 9.56 10.10
C SER A 33 12.34 9.06 10.19
N THR A 34 12.23 7.95 10.94
CA THR A 34 11.25 7.65 12.00
C THR A 34 9.86 7.13 11.62
N ASP A 35 9.65 5.87 12.01
CA ASP A 35 8.41 5.09 12.15
C ASP A 35 7.64 4.69 10.88
N SER A 36 8.16 3.65 10.21
CA SER A 36 7.60 3.02 9.01
C SER A 36 6.38 2.14 9.29
N TRP A 37 5.66 2.30 10.40
CA TRP A 37 4.50 1.46 10.71
C TRP A 37 3.42 1.53 9.62
N LEU A 38 3.09 2.74 9.15
CA LEU A 38 2.09 2.93 8.09
C LEU A 38 2.66 2.55 6.72
N GLU A 39 3.88 2.96 6.43
CA GLU A 39 4.59 2.64 5.19
C GLU A 39 4.70 1.13 4.95
N ASN A 40 5.14 0.36 5.96
CA ASN A 40 5.22 -1.09 5.90
C ASN A 40 3.84 -1.73 5.67
N LYS A 41 2.78 -1.18 6.28
CA LYS A 41 1.42 -1.68 6.07
C LYS A 41 0.90 -1.39 4.68
N LEU A 42 1.20 -0.22 4.12
CA LEU A 42 0.84 0.13 2.76
C LEU A 42 1.62 -0.68 1.73
N SER A 43 2.93 -0.82 1.91
CA SER A 43 3.76 -1.71 1.10
C SER A 43 3.21 -3.14 1.14
N TRP A 44 2.90 -3.67 2.33
CA TRP A 44 2.29 -4.99 2.47
C TRP A 44 0.92 -5.07 1.80
N PHE A 45 0.05 -4.07 1.94
CA PHE A 45 -1.24 -4.01 1.25
C PHE A 45 -1.07 -4.07 -0.27
N LEU A 46 -0.13 -3.30 -0.81
CA LEU A 46 0.14 -3.17 -2.23
C LEU A 46 0.78 -4.43 -2.83
N THR A 47 1.62 -5.12 -2.05
CA THR A 47 2.41 -6.26 -2.54
C THR A 47 1.81 -7.61 -2.16
N ASN A 48 1.31 -7.80 -0.94
CA ASN A 48 1.06 -9.14 -0.38
C ASN A 48 -0.42 -9.61 -0.41
N GLY A 49 -1.21 -9.10 -1.36
CA GLY A 49 -2.44 -9.78 -1.79
C GLY A 49 -3.73 -8.96 -1.78
N SER A 50 -3.78 -7.81 -1.11
CA SER A 50 -4.99 -6.96 -1.13
C SER A 50 -5.23 -6.37 -2.53
N THR A 51 -4.15 -5.99 -3.22
CA THR A 51 -4.19 -5.55 -4.62
C THR A 51 -4.78 -6.60 -5.57
N GLY A 52 -4.54 -7.90 -5.33
CA GLY A 52 -5.10 -8.97 -6.14
C GLY A 52 -6.63 -9.01 -6.08
N ILE A 53 -7.21 -8.76 -4.90
CA ILE A 53 -8.66 -8.67 -4.73
C ILE A 53 -9.21 -7.43 -5.45
N LEU A 54 -8.56 -6.28 -5.31
CA LEU A 54 -8.95 -5.06 -6.03
C LEU A 54 -8.87 -5.26 -7.55
N TYR A 55 -7.85 -5.95 -8.04
CA TYR A 55 -7.72 -6.31 -9.45
C TYR A 55 -8.88 -7.19 -9.92
N LEU A 56 -9.25 -8.21 -9.14
CA LEU A 56 -10.39 -9.08 -9.48
C LEU A 56 -11.71 -8.30 -9.52
N ILE A 57 -11.91 -7.38 -8.58
CA ILE A 57 -13.11 -6.53 -8.55
C ILE A 57 -13.17 -5.68 -9.82
N ASN A 58 -12.08 -4.98 -10.15
CA ASN A 58 -12.00 -4.18 -11.35
C ASN A 58 -12.16 -5.02 -12.63
N TYR A 59 -11.54 -6.19 -12.67
CA TYR A 59 -11.59 -7.07 -13.83
C TYR A 59 -13.01 -7.55 -14.16
N VAL A 60 -13.84 -7.76 -13.13
CA VAL A 60 -15.22 -8.26 -13.31
C VAL A 60 -16.24 -7.13 -13.42
N TRP A 61 -16.09 -6.04 -12.65
CA TRP A 61 -17.10 -4.98 -12.50
C TRP A 61 -16.62 -3.58 -12.89
N GLY A 62 -15.37 -3.43 -13.33
CA GLY A 62 -14.80 -2.15 -13.74
C GLY A 62 -14.67 -1.12 -12.60
N ASP A 63 -14.50 0.14 -12.99
CA ASP A 63 -14.35 1.27 -12.08
C ASP A 63 -15.57 1.43 -11.15
N GLU A 64 -16.80 1.19 -11.65
CA GLU A 64 -18.03 1.25 -10.84
C GLU A 64 -18.01 0.23 -9.69
N GLY A 65 -17.48 -0.98 -9.94
CA GLY A 65 -17.32 -2.00 -8.92
C GLY A 65 -16.30 -1.63 -7.84
N LEU A 66 -15.19 -0.99 -8.24
CA LEU A 66 -14.19 -0.48 -7.31
C LEU A 66 -14.77 0.65 -6.44
N ASP A 67 -15.51 1.59 -7.03
CA ASP A 67 -16.12 2.70 -6.31
C ASP A 67 -17.10 2.19 -5.24
N LEU A 68 -17.99 1.26 -5.60
CA LEU A 68 -18.91 0.61 -4.65
C LEU A 68 -18.16 -0.15 -3.55
N PHE A 69 -17.08 -0.85 -3.89
CA PHE A 69 -16.29 -1.57 -2.90
C PHE A 69 -15.58 -0.62 -1.93
N PHE A 70 -15.01 0.48 -2.42
CA PHE A 70 -14.39 1.49 -1.56
C PHE A 70 -15.40 2.21 -0.68
N GLU A 71 -16.61 2.47 -1.18
CA GLU A 71 -17.72 2.98 -0.36
C GLU A 71 -18.07 2.00 0.77
N PHE A 72 -18.20 0.70 0.45
CA PHE A 72 -18.44 -0.34 1.46
C PHE A 72 -17.34 -0.41 2.51
N ILE A 73 -16.05 -0.43 2.10
CA ILE A 73 -14.92 -0.46 3.04
C ILE A 73 -14.93 0.78 3.94
N ARG A 74 -15.22 1.96 3.38
CA ARG A 74 -15.33 3.20 4.15
C ARG A 74 -16.44 3.11 5.19
N TRP A 75 -17.63 2.64 4.80
CA TRP A 75 -18.74 2.39 5.71
C TRP A 75 -18.32 1.40 6.81
N TYR A 76 -17.73 0.26 6.43
CA TYR A 76 -17.33 -0.82 7.32
C TYR A 76 -16.33 -0.38 8.40
N ILE A 77 -15.43 0.59 8.11
CA ILE A 77 -14.43 1.06 9.08
C ILE A 77 -14.85 2.29 9.90
N MET A 78 -15.89 3.02 9.50
CA MET A 78 -16.24 4.31 10.11
C MET A 78 -16.99 4.20 11.44
N ASN A 79 -17.64 3.06 11.73
CA ASN A 79 -18.42 2.86 12.96
C ASN A 79 -17.97 1.62 13.74
N ASP A 80 -16.73 1.63 14.24
CA ASP A 80 -16.10 0.49 14.93
C ASP A 80 -16.76 0.05 16.26
N SER A 81 -17.82 0.74 16.67
CA SER A 81 -18.63 0.43 17.85
C SER A 81 -19.96 -0.25 17.51
N GLU A 82 -20.34 -0.32 16.24
CA GLU A 82 -21.59 -0.92 15.79
C GLU A 82 -21.40 -2.37 15.33
N PRO A 83 -22.39 -3.26 15.53
CA PRO A 83 -22.35 -4.59 14.93
C PRO A 83 -22.18 -4.53 13.41
N GLY A 84 -21.44 -5.48 12.84
CA GLY A 84 -21.25 -5.58 11.40
C GLY A 84 -20.17 -4.65 10.82
N HIS A 85 -19.37 -4.01 11.67
CA HIS A 85 -18.27 -3.13 11.28
C HIS A 85 -16.90 -3.72 11.62
N PHE A 86 -15.83 -3.08 11.14
CA PHE A 86 -14.48 -3.45 11.47
C PHE A 86 -14.16 -3.06 12.92
N HIS A 87 -13.80 -4.05 13.73
CA HIS A 87 -13.35 -3.82 15.10
C HIS A 87 -11.83 -4.02 15.17
N PRO A 88 -11.03 -2.93 15.21
CA PRO A 88 -9.57 -3.06 15.16
C PRO A 88 -9.06 -3.82 16.40
N SER A 89 -8.07 -4.69 16.17
CA SER A 89 -7.41 -5.42 17.25
C SER A 89 -6.73 -4.46 18.23
N LYS A 90 -6.43 -4.94 19.44
CA LYS A 90 -5.69 -4.15 20.44
C LYS A 90 -4.36 -3.63 19.89
N ALA A 91 -3.65 -4.45 19.10
CA ALA A 91 -2.39 -4.07 18.47
C ALA A 91 -2.55 -2.91 17.47
N ILE A 92 -3.62 -2.92 16.66
CA ILE A 92 -3.93 -1.81 15.75
C ILE A 92 -4.27 -0.55 16.55
N LYS A 93 -5.09 -0.67 17.60
CA LYS A 93 -5.44 0.46 18.47
C LYS A 93 -4.21 1.07 19.16
N THR A 94 -3.29 0.24 19.64
CA THR A 94 -2.02 0.69 20.21
C THR A 94 -1.17 1.43 19.17
N GLY A 95 -0.96 0.85 17.99
CA GLY A 95 -0.19 1.50 16.92
C GLY A 95 -0.81 2.83 16.48
N ILE A 96 -2.13 2.90 16.34
CA ILE A 96 -2.84 4.16 16.05
C ILE A 96 -2.57 5.20 17.14
N ASN A 97 -2.69 4.83 18.42
CA ASN A 97 -2.50 5.75 19.54
C ASN A 97 -1.05 6.26 19.66
N GLU A 98 -0.07 5.40 19.40
CA GLU A 98 1.36 5.76 19.41
C GLU A 98 1.71 6.78 18.30
N HIS A 99 0.97 6.74 17.19
CA HIS A 99 1.17 7.61 16.03
C HIS A 99 0.10 8.71 15.92
N ARG A 100 -0.76 8.87 16.93
CA ARG A 100 -1.89 9.79 16.90
C ARG A 100 -1.43 11.22 17.21
N GLY A 101 -1.03 11.95 16.17
CA GLY A 101 -1.13 13.41 16.13
C GLY A 101 -2.50 13.83 15.59
N GLU A 102 -2.95 15.06 15.87
CA GLU A 102 -3.98 15.69 15.03
C GLU A 102 -3.52 15.60 13.57
N ILE A 103 -4.32 14.98 12.68
CA ILE A 103 -3.96 14.85 11.26
C ILE A 103 -3.87 16.27 10.69
N LYS A 104 -2.65 16.74 10.44
CA LYS A 104 -2.37 18.04 9.84
C LYS A 104 -2.42 17.91 8.32
N SER A 105 -2.63 19.01 7.63
CA SER A 105 -2.51 19.06 6.15
C SER A 105 -1.14 18.56 5.66
N THR A 106 -0.09 18.69 6.47
CA THR A 106 1.24 18.13 6.21
C THR A 106 1.27 16.61 6.15
N ASP A 107 0.34 15.92 6.82
CA ASP A 107 0.30 14.46 6.88
C ASP A 107 -0.29 13.88 5.58
N LEU A 108 -1.24 14.57 4.95
CA LEU A 108 -1.74 14.20 3.62
C LEU A 108 -0.69 14.40 2.52
N LYS A 109 0.13 15.46 2.61
CA LYS A 109 1.26 15.69 1.69
C LYS A 109 2.27 14.54 1.79
N LYS A 110 2.67 14.17 3.01
CA LYS A 110 3.57 13.04 3.26
C LYS A 110 3.02 11.71 2.75
N LEU A 111 1.73 11.45 2.98
CA LEU A 111 1.08 10.26 2.43
C LEU A 111 1.13 10.25 0.90
N THR A 112 0.91 11.40 0.26
CA THR A 112 0.99 11.52 -1.20
C THR A 112 2.41 11.22 -1.68
N GLU A 113 3.42 11.88 -1.12
CA GLU A 113 4.83 11.66 -1.45
C GLU A 113 5.22 10.17 -1.34
N MET A 114 4.84 9.50 -0.23
CA MET A 114 5.09 8.07 -0.04
C MET A 114 4.42 7.18 -1.11
N LEU A 115 3.22 7.53 -1.57
CA LEU A 115 2.54 6.79 -2.64
C LEU A 115 3.17 7.04 -4.01
N GLU A 116 3.68 8.25 -4.26
CA GLU A 116 4.44 8.57 -5.48
C GLU A 116 5.76 7.78 -5.53
N ASP A 117 6.47 7.70 -4.40
CA ASP A 117 7.72 6.94 -4.28
C ASP A 117 7.49 5.44 -4.50
N PHE A 118 6.42 4.86 -3.93
CA PHE A 118 6.05 3.47 -4.22
C PHE A 118 5.80 3.23 -5.72
N SER A 119 5.09 4.14 -6.39
CA SER A 119 4.84 4.04 -7.83
C SER A 119 6.12 4.01 -8.65
N GLU A 120 7.13 4.81 -8.27
CA GLU A 120 8.43 4.83 -8.95
C GLU A 120 9.20 3.51 -8.72
N VAL A 121 9.20 2.99 -7.50
CA VAL A 121 9.85 1.71 -7.19
C VAL A 121 9.24 0.57 -8.00
N PHE A 122 7.92 0.54 -8.18
CA PHE A 122 7.28 -0.47 -9.02
C PHE A 122 7.68 -0.33 -10.50
N ALA A 123 7.76 0.89 -11.03
CA ALA A 123 8.20 1.15 -12.40
C ALA A 123 9.65 0.69 -12.66
N VAL A 124 10.57 0.96 -11.73
CA VAL A 124 11.97 0.49 -11.80
C VAL A 124 12.05 -1.02 -11.78
N ASN A 125 11.25 -1.69 -10.93
CA ASN A 125 11.20 -3.15 -10.87
C ASN A 125 10.66 -3.78 -12.17
N ASP A 126 9.78 -3.08 -12.88
CA ASP A 126 9.28 -3.49 -14.20
C ASP A 126 10.23 -3.12 -15.35
N HIS A 127 11.41 -2.56 -15.04
CA HIS A 127 12.40 -2.04 -16.01
C HIS A 127 11.86 -0.94 -16.94
N ASP A 128 10.92 -0.14 -16.45
CA ASP A 128 10.33 1.01 -17.16
C ASP A 128 10.63 2.33 -16.43
N GLU A 129 11.87 2.81 -16.57
CA GLU A 129 12.34 4.08 -15.98
C GLU A 129 11.61 5.32 -16.54
N GLY A 130 10.79 5.17 -17.58
CA GLY A 130 10.01 6.23 -18.19
C GLY A 130 8.56 6.30 -17.71
N ALA A 131 8.11 5.39 -16.84
CA ALA A 131 6.73 5.34 -16.40
C ALA A 131 6.37 6.60 -15.60
N PRO A 132 5.19 7.20 -15.85
CA PRO A 132 4.75 8.36 -15.09
C PRO A 132 4.54 7.98 -13.62
N ARG A 133 5.06 8.81 -12.70
CA ARG A 133 4.71 8.68 -11.28
C ARG A 133 3.20 8.86 -11.11
N TRP A 134 2.61 8.02 -10.28
CA TRP A 134 1.21 8.21 -9.88
C TRP A 134 1.01 9.60 -9.26
N LYS A 135 -0.16 10.19 -9.48
CA LYS A 135 -0.62 11.41 -8.81
C LYS A 135 -2.09 11.26 -8.42
N PRO A 136 -2.53 11.88 -7.30
CA PRO A 136 -3.94 11.93 -6.96
C PRO A 136 -4.75 12.55 -8.09
N LYS A 137 -5.94 12.02 -8.39
CA LYS A 137 -6.90 12.70 -9.26
C LYS A 137 -7.31 14.01 -8.60
N GLU A 138 -7.27 15.11 -9.34
CA GLU A 138 -7.88 16.36 -8.90
C GLU A 138 -9.39 16.12 -8.71
N LYS A 139 -9.96 16.65 -7.63
CA LYS A 139 -11.42 16.69 -7.50
C LYS A 139 -11.92 17.82 -8.39
N ASP A 140 -12.70 17.47 -9.41
CA ASP A 140 -13.56 18.42 -10.11
C ASP A 140 -14.62 19.03 -9.15
#